data_AF-A0A960PR16-F1
#
_entry.id   AF-A0A960PR16-F1
#
_cell.length_a   1.000
_cell.length_b   1.000
_cell.length_c   1.000
_cell.angle_alpha   90.00
_cell.angle_beta   90.00
_cell.angle_gamma   90.00
#
_symmetry.space_group_name_H-M   'P 1'
#
loop_
_entity.id
_entity.type
_entity.pdbx_description
1 polymer ?
#
loop_
_entity_poly.entity_id
_entity_poly.type
_entity_poly.pdbx_seq_one_letter_code
_entity_poly.pdbx_strand_id
1 'polypeptide(L)'
;MRRVGFPILFAGSLLALVAVNWSALGPSSDHEVRPKSVVLLIGDGLGSSQTAFARYLTLGRSGRFAFEGLPVTGLVSTYSA
;
A
#
# COMPACT_ATOMS: atom_id res chain seq x y z
N MET A 1 -46.51 46.64 -12.77
CA MET A 1 -46.02 46.02 -11.53
C MET A 1 -46.10 44.50 -11.65
N ARG A 2 -45.00 43.80 -11.38
CA ARG A 2 -44.88 42.35 -11.10
C ARG A 2 -45.02 41.40 -12.31
N ARG A 3 -44.28 40.31 -12.47
CA ARG A 3 -42.97 39.80 -11.99
C ARG A 3 -42.66 38.60 -12.91
N VAL A 4 -41.39 38.40 -13.22
CA VAL A 4 -40.82 37.35 -14.08
C VAL A 4 -41.09 35.95 -13.50
N GLY A 5 -41.33 34.94 -14.34
CA GLY A 5 -41.49 33.54 -13.96
C GLY A 5 -40.90 32.59 -15.00
N PHE A 6 -39.63 32.25 -14.83
CA PHE A 6 -38.86 31.28 -15.62
C PHE A 6 -39.18 29.85 -15.13
N PRO A 7 -39.52 28.86 -15.97
CA PRO A 7 -39.56 27.48 -15.53
C PRO A 7 -38.18 26.85 -15.70
N ILE A 8 -37.35 26.91 -14.66
CA ILE A 8 -36.13 26.10 -14.53
C ILE A 8 -36.44 25.01 -13.52
N LEU A 9 -36.91 23.85 -13.97
CA LEU A 9 -36.98 22.64 -13.13
C LEU A 9 -37.12 21.47 -14.10
N PHE A 10 -36.03 20.79 -14.47
CA PHE A 10 -36.00 19.35 -14.87
C PHE A 10 -34.59 18.83 -15.22
N ALA A 11 -33.50 19.40 -14.67
CA ALA A 11 -32.13 18.96 -14.95
C ALA A 11 -31.36 18.44 -13.71
N GLY A 12 -32.06 18.06 -12.63
CA GLY A 12 -31.41 17.68 -11.37
C GLY A 12 -31.23 16.18 -11.14
N SER A 13 -32.04 15.32 -11.77
CA SER A 13 -32.14 13.91 -11.34
C SER A 13 -31.14 12.95 -12.01
N LEU A 14 -30.50 13.34 -13.12
CA LEU A 14 -29.59 12.44 -13.85
C LEU A 14 -28.16 12.50 -13.28
N LEU A 15 -27.74 13.65 -12.75
CA LEU A 15 -26.41 13.87 -12.17
C LEU A 15 -26.23 13.16 -10.82
N ALA A 16 -27.32 12.92 -10.10
CA ALA A 16 -27.29 12.17 -8.84
C ALA A 16 -26.99 10.67 -9.06
N LEU A 17 -27.42 10.08 -10.18
CA LEU A 17 -27.19 8.65 -10.45
C LEU A 17 -25.72 8.34 -10.77
N VAL A 18 -24.97 9.30 -11.33
CA VAL A 18 -23.53 9.14 -11.63
C VAL A 18 -22.68 9.35 -10.36
N ALA A 19 -23.07 10.27 -9.48
CA ALA A 19 -22.29 10.59 -8.27
C ALA A 19 -22.31 9.46 -7.22
N VAL A 20 -23.39 8.68 -7.14
CA VAL A 20 -23.57 7.62 -6.13
C VAL A 20 -22.56 6.46 -6.30
N ASN A 21 -21.95 6.30 -7.49
CA ASN A 21 -21.00 5.21 -7.72
C ASN A 21 -19.52 5.58 -7.48
N TRP A 22 -19.20 6.85 -7.19
CA TRP A 22 -17.81 7.25 -6.91
C TRP A 22 -17.35 6.78 -5.52
N SER A 23 -18.27 6.64 -4.58
CA SER A 23 -18.00 6.18 -3.22
C SER A 23 -17.69 4.67 -3.14
N ALA A 24 -18.06 3.90 -4.17
CA ALA A 24 -17.87 2.45 -4.22
C ALA A 24 -16.53 2.02 -4.87
N LEU A 25 -15.77 2.97 -5.45
CA LEU A 25 -14.47 2.73 -6.09
C LEU A 25 -13.28 3.10 -5.19
N GLY A 26 -13.54 3.46 -3.93
CA GLY A 26 -12.46 3.57 -2.95
C GLY A 26 -11.73 2.24 -2.85
N PRO A 27 -10.38 2.21 -2.79
CA PRO A 27 -9.65 0.95 -2.65
C PRO A 27 -10.19 0.24 -1.42
N SER A 28 -10.77 -0.94 -1.61
CA SER A 28 -11.20 -1.82 -0.53
C SER A 28 -9.94 -2.20 0.27
N SER A 29 -9.68 -1.45 1.33
CA SER A 29 -8.65 -1.76 2.30
C SER A 29 -9.16 -2.89 3.19
N ASP A 30 -9.18 -4.11 2.66
CA ASP A 30 -9.22 -5.30 3.51
C ASP A 30 -8.67 -6.51 2.75
N HIS A 31 -7.34 -6.57 2.70
CA HIS A 31 -6.67 -7.86 2.70
C HIS A 31 -6.82 -8.49 4.10
N GLU A 32 -8.02 -8.90 4.51
CA GLU A 32 -8.14 -9.96 5.53
C GLU A 32 -7.88 -11.33 4.88
N VAL A 33 -6.87 -11.38 4.00
CA VAL A 33 -6.35 -12.60 3.44
C VAL A 33 -5.43 -13.17 4.50
N ARG A 34 -5.98 -14.00 5.40
CA ARG A 34 -5.16 -14.78 6.32
C ARG A 34 -4.19 -15.64 5.50
N PRO A 35 -2.88 -15.52 5.73
CA PRO A 35 -1.92 -16.35 5.02
C PRO A 35 -2.11 -17.82 5.44
N LYS A 36 -2.23 -18.73 4.45
CA LYS A 36 -2.29 -20.18 4.71
C LYS A 36 -0.97 -20.73 5.26
N SER A 37 0.14 -20.07 4.95
CA SER A 37 1.49 -20.49 5.29
C SER A 37 2.39 -19.28 5.54
N VAL A 38 3.31 -19.41 6.49
CA VAL A 38 4.33 -18.41 6.78
C VAL A 38 5.69 -19.09 6.73
N VAL A 39 6.61 -18.53 5.94
CA VAL A 39 8.03 -18.90 5.93
C VAL A 39 8.80 -17.76 6.57
N LEU A 40 9.41 -18.03 7.72
CA LEU A 40 10.23 -17.07 8.45
C LEU A 40 11.71 -17.39 8.24
N LEU A 41 12.45 -16.44 7.67
CA LEU A 41 13.89 -16.54 7.50
C LEU A 41 14.55 -15.62 8.54
N ILE A 42 15.34 -16.20 9.43
CA ILE A 42 16.11 -15.45 10.42
C ILE A 42 17.58 -15.51 10.01
N GLY A 43 18.12 -14.34 9.67
CA GLY A 43 19.57 -14.16 9.62
C GLY A 43 20.05 -13.87 11.04
N ASP A 44 20.60 -14.88 11.72
CA ASP A 44 21.18 -14.67 13.05
C ASP A 44 22.35 -13.69 12.97
N GLY A 45 22.34 -12.67 13.82
CA GLY A 45 23.30 -11.55 13.77
C GLY A 45 23.30 -10.74 12.47
N LEU A 46 22.30 -10.90 11.59
CA LEU A 46 22.27 -10.25 10.27
C LEU A 46 21.71 -8.83 10.35
N GLY A 47 22.56 -7.87 10.73
CA GLY A 47 22.27 -6.45 10.64
C GLY A 47 22.49 -5.85 9.24
N SER A 48 22.23 -4.55 9.11
CA SER A 48 22.39 -3.81 7.85
C SER A 48 23.83 -3.81 7.34
N SER A 49 24.81 -3.65 8.23
CA SER A 49 26.24 -3.69 7.89
C SER A 49 26.68 -5.08 7.42
N GLN A 50 26.25 -6.14 8.11
CA GLN A 50 26.56 -7.53 7.76
C GLN A 50 25.92 -7.90 6.42
N THR A 51 24.67 -7.49 6.20
CA THR A 51 23.97 -7.67 4.92
C THR A 51 24.72 -6.99 3.78
N ALA A 52 25.12 -5.72 3.97
CA ALA A 52 25.88 -4.98 2.98
C ALA A 52 27.22 -5.68 2.67
N PHE A 53 27.97 -6.08 3.70
CA PHE A 53 29.25 -6.76 3.53
C PHE A 53 29.10 -8.09 2.79
N ALA A 54 28.13 -8.92 3.18
CA ALA A 54 27.84 -10.19 2.52
C ALA A 54 27.48 -9.98 1.05
N ARG A 55 26.68 -8.97 0.73
CA ARG A 55 26.31 -8.59 -0.64
C ARG A 55 27.53 -8.19 -1.46
N TYR A 56 28.39 -7.32 -0.92
CA TYR A 56 29.62 -6.90 -1.59
C TYR A 56 30.53 -8.10 -1.91
N LEU A 57 30.66 -9.05 -0.99
CA LEU A 57 31.51 -10.23 -1.19
C LEU A 57 30.93 -11.25 -2.16
N THR A 58 29.61 -11.47 -2.14
CA THR A 58 28.99 -12.58 -2.86
C THR A 58 28.41 -12.19 -4.22
N LEU A 59 27.86 -10.98 -4.32
CA LEU A 59 27.13 -10.51 -5.50
C LEU A 59 27.75 -9.24 -6.12
N GLY A 60 28.79 -8.69 -5.48
CA GLY A 60 29.40 -7.42 -5.87
C GLY A 60 28.56 -6.19 -5.49
N ARG A 61 29.08 -5.01 -5.82
CA ARG A 61 28.52 -3.71 -5.38
C ARG A 61 27.08 -3.46 -5.84
N SER A 62 26.73 -3.92 -7.05
CA SER A 62 25.41 -3.73 -7.65
C SER A 62 24.49 -4.92 -7.48
N GLY A 63 24.98 -6.02 -6.90
CA GLY A 63 24.17 -7.20 -6.61
C GLY A 63 23.20 -6.94 -5.47
N ARG A 64 22.16 -7.78 -5.33
CA ARG A 64 21.18 -7.73 -4.24
C ARG A 64 20.73 -9.13 -3.87
N PHE A 65 20.55 -9.38 -2.57
CA PHE A 65 19.92 -10.62 -2.13
C PHE A 65 18.42 -10.62 -2.45
N ALA A 66 17.84 -11.81 -2.61
CA ALA A 66 16.41 -11.97 -2.94
C ALA A 66 15.50 -11.28 -1.90
N PHE A 67 15.85 -11.35 -0.61
CA PHE A 67 15.05 -10.74 0.46
C PHE A 67 15.12 -9.20 0.46
N GLU A 68 16.17 -8.60 -0.12
CA GLU A 68 16.23 -7.13 -0.26
C GLU A 68 15.23 -6.61 -1.30
N GLY A 69 14.68 -7.48 -2.15
CA GLY A 69 13.67 -7.15 -3.15
C GLY A 69 12.23 -7.26 -2.65
N LEU A 70 12.01 -7.62 -1.37
CA LEU A 70 10.66 -7.72 -0.80
C LEU A 70 10.00 -6.32 -0.77
N PRO A 71 8.68 -6.23 -1.03
CA PRO A 71 7.99 -4.95 -1.23
C PRO A 71 7.85 -4.10 0.03
N VAL A 72 8.05 -4.70 1.22
CA VAL A 72 7.89 -4.03 2.51
C VAL A 72 9.14 -4.28 3.35
N THR A 73 9.70 -3.20 3.89
CA THR A 73 10.89 -3.20 4.75
C THR A 73 10.65 -2.36 5.99
N GLY A 74 11.24 -2.73 7.12
CA GLY A 74 11.14 -1.98 8.38
C GLY A 74 12.33 -2.22 9.30
N LEU A 75 12.45 -1.37 10.32
CA LEU A 75 13.42 -1.52 11.41
C LEU A 75 12.68 -1.94 12.68
N VAL A 76 13.26 -2.84 13.46
CA VAL A 76 12.70 -3.36 14.71
C VAL A 76 13.70 -3.14 15.84
N SER A 77 13.21 -2.74 17.01
CA SER A 77 14.02 -2.66 18.23
C SER A 77 14.17 -4.05 18.85
N THR A 78 15.41 -4.43 19.16
CA THR A 78 15.74 -5.78 19.66
C THR A 78 16.25 -5.75 21.11
N TYR A 79 15.89 -4.73 21.89
CA TYR A 79 16.31 -4.67 23.28
C TYR A 79 15.75 -5.88 24.06
N SER A 80 16.53 -6.39 25.01
CA SER A 80 16.08 -7.36 26.00
C SER A 80 16.04 -6.69 27.37
N ALA A 81 15.06 -7.06 28.20
CA ALA A 81 14.95 -6.65 29.60
C ALA A 81 16.01 -7.33 30.47
#